data_AF-A0YM06-F1
#
_entry.id   AF-A0YM06-F1
#
_cell.length_a   1.000
_cell.length_b   1.000
_cell.length_c   1.000
_cell.angle_alpha   90.00
_cell.angle_beta   90.00
_cell.angle_gamma   90.00
#
_symmetry.space_group_name_H-M   'P 1'
#
loop_
_entity.id
_entity.type
_entity.pdbx_description
1 polymer ?
#
loop_
_entity_poly.entity_id
_entity_poly.type
_entity_poly.pdbx_seq_one_letter_code
_entity_poly.pdbx_strand_id
1 'polypeptide(L)'
;MSRLLVTQYQGEVEQIIRYGGSRKETSIRNAFERLLNEYCKPRNYLLIPELDFKTKFNTTVFPDGTVKDAIRLEHGWWESKDQYDHLDQEIEKKLEKGYPDENILFEDSQTAILIQHSREQLRVSMRDSQALDGLISTFVDYERPEVRDFRSAIAKFKEDIPHIIEALRQIITQQEASNTKFRERRNSFLAVCRQSVNPEIEIFDIHEMLIQHILTEDIFTNIFHESQFHRENNIGR
;
A
#
# COMPACT_ATOMS: atom_id res chain seq x y z
N MET A 1 -20.04 -6.53 9.84
CA MET A 1 -19.32 -7.50 10.71
C MET A 1 -18.51 -6.81 11.81
N SER A 2 -18.25 -5.51 11.71
CA SER A 2 -17.27 -4.80 12.53
C SER A 2 -17.77 -4.42 13.94
N ARG A 3 -19.02 -3.99 14.11
CA ARG A 3 -19.62 -3.71 15.44
C ARG A 3 -19.54 -4.86 16.45
N LEU A 4 -19.67 -6.12 15.98
CA LEU A 4 -19.60 -7.29 16.85
C LEU A 4 -18.21 -7.42 17.49
N LEU A 5 -17.15 -7.11 16.74
CA LEU A 5 -15.77 -7.14 17.24
C LEU A 5 -15.57 -6.10 18.34
N VAL A 6 -16.12 -4.89 18.17
CA VAL A 6 -16.06 -3.83 19.19
C VAL A 6 -16.81 -4.24 20.46
N THR A 7 -18.00 -4.81 20.34
CA THR A 7 -18.76 -5.29 21.51
C THR A 7 -18.04 -6.43 22.22
N GLN A 8 -17.41 -7.34 21.49
CA GLN A 8 -16.59 -8.41 22.07
C GLN A 8 -15.38 -7.85 22.82
N TYR A 9 -14.68 -6.89 22.22
CA TYR A 9 -13.58 -6.17 22.86
C TYR A 9 -14.02 -5.49 24.17
N GLN A 10 -15.12 -4.75 24.14
CA GLN A 10 -15.66 -4.07 25.32
C GLN A 10 -16.00 -5.07 26.45
N GLY A 11 -16.62 -6.20 26.10
CA GLY A 11 -16.89 -7.28 27.05
C GLY A 11 -15.62 -7.93 27.62
N GLU A 12 -14.58 -8.10 26.80
CA GLU A 12 -13.28 -8.61 27.24
C GLU A 12 -12.61 -7.63 28.22
N VAL A 13 -12.61 -6.34 27.91
CA VAL A 13 -12.07 -5.30 28.80
C VAL A 13 -12.81 -5.28 30.14
N GLU A 14 -14.14 -5.37 30.14
CA GLU A 14 -14.92 -5.46 31.38
C GLU A 14 -14.54 -6.68 32.23
N GLN A 15 -14.32 -7.84 31.58
CA GLN A 15 -13.86 -9.04 32.27
C GLN A 15 -12.45 -8.87 32.85
N ILE A 16 -11.50 -8.31 32.07
CA ILE A 16 -10.13 -8.03 32.53
C ILE A 16 -10.16 -7.15 33.79
N ILE A 17 -10.97 -6.08 33.78
CA ILE A 17 -11.11 -5.17 34.92
C ILE A 17 -11.73 -5.89 36.13
N ARG A 18 -12.76 -6.71 35.90
CA ARG A 18 -13.49 -7.41 36.96
C ARG A 18 -12.67 -8.50 37.65
N TYR A 19 -11.94 -9.31 36.88
CA TYR A 19 -11.15 -10.43 37.40
C TYR A 19 -9.73 -10.04 37.80
N GLY A 20 -9.15 -9.02 37.15
CA GLY A 20 -7.78 -8.59 37.41
C GLY A 20 -7.61 -7.73 38.67
N GLY A 21 -8.68 -7.14 39.20
CA GLY A 21 -8.66 -6.29 40.41
C GLY A 21 -7.93 -4.95 40.24
N SER A 22 -7.18 -4.77 39.14
CA SER A 22 -6.59 -3.51 38.69
C SER A 22 -6.68 -3.41 37.17
N ARG A 23 -6.67 -2.17 36.66
CA ARG A 23 -6.55 -1.91 35.21
C ARG A 23 -5.09 -2.13 34.80
N LYS A 24 -4.66 -3.39 34.68
CA LYS A 24 -3.34 -3.71 34.12
C LYS A 24 -3.31 -3.24 32.66
N GLU A 25 -2.67 -2.10 32.44
CA GLU A 25 -2.47 -1.43 31.14
C GLU A 25 -2.09 -2.43 30.04
N THR A 26 -1.12 -3.31 30.29
CA THR A 26 -0.66 -4.32 29.33
C THR A 26 -1.78 -5.27 28.87
N SER A 27 -2.73 -5.61 29.74
CA SER A 27 -3.82 -6.52 29.38
C SER A 27 -4.86 -5.86 28.48
N ILE A 28 -5.14 -4.57 28.71
CA ILE A 28 -6.08 -3.80 27.88
C ILE A 28 -5.44 -3.49 26.52
N ARG A 29 -4.16 -3.12 26.51
CA ARG A 29 -3.35 -2.97 25.28
C ARG A 29 -3.44 -4.23 24.41
N ASN A 30 -3.21 -5.41 24.98
CA ASN A 30 -3.29 -6.68 24.24
C ASN A 30 -4.70 -6.99 23.71
N ALA A 31 -5.76 -6.54 24.40
CA ALA A 31 -7.13 -6.67 23.91
C ALA A 31 -7.38 -5.74 22.71
N PHE A 32 -6.88 -4.50 22.77
CA PHE A 32 -7.01 -3.55 21.66
C PHE A 32 -6.17 -3.96 20.44
N GLU A 33 -4.95 -4.48 20.67
CA GLU A 33 -4.11 -5.04 19.61
C GLU A 33 -4.82 -6.16 18.83
N ARG A 34 -5.52 -7.05 19.55
CA ARG A 34 -6.33 -8.11 18.93
C ARG A 34 -7.50 -7.54 18.14
N LEU A 35 -8.20 -6.54 18.70
CA LEU A 35 -9.28 -5.85 17.99
C LEU A 35 -8.76 -5.26 16.66
N LEU A 36 -7.66 -4.50 16.68
CA LEU A 36 -7.06 -3.93 15.48
C LEU A 36 -6.67 -5.01 14.46
N ASN A 37 -6.05 -6.10 14.91
CA ASN A 37 -5.70 -7.22 14.04
C ASN A 37 -6.92 -7.83 13.35
N GLU A 38 -8.06 -7.98 14.03
CA GLU A 38 -9.30 -8.46 13.40
C GLU A 38 -9.82 -7.50 12.32
N TYR A 39 -9.67 -6.18 12.52
CA TYR A 39 -10.01 -5.17 11.50
C TYR A 39 -9.04 -5.19 10.31
N CYS A 40 -7.78 -5.56 10.52
CA CYS A 40 -6.77 -5.68 9.46
C CYS A 40 -7.00 -6.89 8.53
N LYS A 41 -7.54 -8.00 9.04
CA LYS A 41 -7.70 -9.27 8.27
C LYS A 41 -8.44 -9.14 6.93
N PRO A 42 -9.58 -8.43 6.80
CA PRO A 42 -10.29 -8.31 5.53
C PRO A 42 -9.47 -7.66 4.42
N ARG A 43 -8.46 -6.85 4.77
CA ARG A 43 -7.53 -6.20 3.82
C ARG A 43 -6.23 -6.95 3.62
N ASN A 44 -6.10 -8.13 4.22
CA ASN A 44 -4.85 -8.87 4.27
C ASN A 44 -3.70 -8.02 4.87
N TYR A 45 -4.04 -7.20 5.86
CA TYR A 45 -3.09 -6.45 6.65
C TYR A 45 -2.76 -7.21 7.92
N LEU A 46 -1.60 -6.90 8.51
CA LEU A 46 -1.13 -7.43 9.77
C LEU A 46 -0.60 -6.28 10.63
N LEU A 47 -1.00 -6.24 11.90
CA LEU A 47 -0.41 -5.32 12.87
C LEU A 47 0.86 -5.96 13.44
N ILE A 48 2.00 -5.31 13.20
CA ILE A 48 3.31 -5.74 13.72
C ILE A 48 3.66 -4.87 14.93
N PRO A 49 3.85 -5.45 16.12
CA PRO A 49 4.21 -4.69 17.31
C PRO A 49 5.66 -4.18 17.23
N GLU A 50 5.90 -2.99 17.79
CA GLU A 50 7.24 -2.44 18.09
C GLU A 50 8.24 -2.39 16.93
N LEU A 51 7.76 -2.14 15.70
CA LEU A 51 8.62 -2.01 14.53
C LEU A 51 9.38 -0.67 14.51
N ASP A 52 10.63 -0.66 14.04
CA ASP A 52 11.44 0.56 13.99
C ASP A 52 10.94 1.54 12.92
N PHE A 53 10.77 2.80 13.30
CA PHE A 53 10.40 3.88 12.40
C PHE A 53 11.50 4.95 12.39
N LYS A 54 12.01 5.27 11.20
CA LYS A 54 12.99 6.35 11.00
C LYS A 54 12.27 7.67 10.80
N THR A 55 12.52 8.60 11.71
CA THR A 55 11.87 9.92 11.71
C THR A 55 12.53 10.86 10.70
N LYS A 56 11.83 11.98 10.41
CA LYS A 56 12.36 13.11 9.62
C LYS A 56 13.63 13.74 10.22
N PHE A 57 13.87 13.51 11.52
CA PHE A 57 15.04 14.02 12.25
C PHE A 57 16.22 13.04 12.28
N ASN A 58 16.17 11.96 11.49
CA ASN A 58 17.17 10.89 11.48
C ASN A 58 17.33 10.17 12.83
N THR A 59 16.28 10.19 13.66
CA THR A 59 16.16 9.40 14.88
C THR A 59 15.31 8.16 14.63
N THR A 60 15.39 7.18 15.53
CA THR A 60 14.55 5.97 15.47
C THR A 60 13.57 5.98 16.63
N VAL A 61 12.30 5.73 16.31
CA VAL A 61 11.22 5.56 17.27
C VAL A 61 10.54 4.21 17.04
N PHE A 62 9.76 3.75 18.01
CA PHE A 62 9.14 2.43 17.99
C PHE A 62 7.66 2.61 18.29
N PRO A 63 6.81 2.73 17.26
CA PRO A 63 5.38 2.71 17.44
C PRO A 63 4.92 1.42 18.10
N ASP A 64 3.91 1.50 18.97
CA ASP A 64 3.39 0.32 19.67
C ASP A 64 2.86 -0.76 18.69
N GLY A 65 2.30 -0.34 17.56
CA GLY A 65 2.02 -1.21 16.42
C GLY A 65 2.10 -0.50 15.08
N THR A 66 2.49 -1.25 14.05
CA THR A 66 2.56 -0.79 12.65
C THR A 66 1.73 -1.72 11.77
N VAL A 67 0.76 -1.18 11.05
CA VAL A 67 -0.08 -1.93 10.11
C VAL A 67 0.68 -2.08 8.78
N LYS A 68 0.91 -3.34 8.36
CA LYS A 68 1.57 -3.67 7.10
C LYS A 68 0.74 -4.59 6.22
N ASP A 69 0.92 -4.48 4.91
CA ASP A 69 0.39 -5.45 3.96
C ASP A 69 1.40 -6.57 3.64
N ALA A 70 1.01 -7.49 2.76
CA ALA A 70 1.83 -8.62 2.32
C ALA A 70 3.14 -8.21 1.62
N ILE A 71 3.23 -7.01 1.04
CA ILE A 71 4.45 -6.48 0.42
C ILE A 71 5.25 -5.56 1.37
N ARG A 72 4.87 -5.53 2.66
CA ARG A 72 5.51 -4.78 3.75
C ARG A 72 5.36 -3.26 3.65
N LEU A 73 4.39 -2.77 2.89
CA LEU A 73 4.05 -1.34 2.87
C LEU A 73 3.36 -0.96 4.18
N GLU A 74 3.70 0.21 4.71
CA GLU A 74 3.14 0.76 5.95
C GLU A 74 1.85 1.54 5.65
N HIS A 75 0.77 1.18 6.36
CA HIS A 75 -0.57 1.75 6.15
C HIS A 75 -1.05 2.60 7.34
N GLY A 76 -0.50 2.38 8.53
CA GLY A 76 -0.83 3.16 9.71
C GLY A 76 -0.08 2.71 10.95
N TRP A 77 -0.13 3.53 11.98
CA TRP A 77 0.55 3.28 13.26
C TRP A 77 -0.43 3.35 14.41
N TRP A 78 -0.13 2.66 15.49
CA TRP A 78 -0.93 2.64 16.70
C TRP A 78 -0.04 2.89 17.92
N GLU A 79 -0.56 3.68 18.86
CA GLU A 79 0.04 4.01 20.14
C GLU A 79 -0.99 3.80 21.25
N SER A 80 -0.60 3.01 22.25
CA SER A 80 -1.37 2.77 23.47
C SER A 80 -0.75 3.54 24.63
N LYS A 81 -1.56 4.18 25.46
CA LYS A 81 -1.13 5.00 26.60
C LYS A 81 -1.88 4.58 27.86
N ASP A 82 -1.33 4.92 29.02
CA ASP A 82 -2.03 4.68 30.27
C ASP A 82 -3.15 5.70 30.42
N GLN A 83 -4.25 5.28 31.01
CA GLN A 83 -5.45 6.10 31.24
C GLN A 83 -5.21 7.31 32.17
N TYR A 84 -4.08 7.32 32.89
CA TYR A 84 -3.68 8.41 33.78
C TYR A 84 -2.90 9.49 33.04
N ASP A 85 -2.48 9.21 31.79
CA ASP A 85 -1.79 10.18 30.95
C ASP A 85 -2.77 11.21 30.39
N HIS A 86 -2.30 12.44 30.23
CA HIS A 86 -3.00 13.43 29.42
C HIS A 86 -2.72 13.12 27.95
N LEU A 87 -3.65 12.38 27.32
CA LEU A 87 -3.51 11.88 25.95
C LEU A 87 -3.09 12.98 24.95
N ASP A 88 -3.64 14.18 25.06
CA ASP A 88 -3.28 15.32 24.20
C ASP A 88 -1.80 15.74 24.34
N GLN A 89 -1.27 15.74 25.56
CA GLN A 89 0.13 16.08 25.82
C GLN A 89 1.07 14.98 25.32
N GLU A 90 0.67 13.72 25.44
CA GLU A 90 1.47 12.59 24.94
C GLU A 90 1.49 12.55 23.41
N ILE A 91 0.35 12.86 22.76
CA ILE A 91 0.28 13.06 21.31
C ILE A 91 1.26 14.14 20.88
N GLU A 92 1.20 15.34 21.50
CA GLU A 92 2.09 16.46 21.15
C GLU A 92 3.56 16.07 21.29
N LYS A 93 3.97 15.49 22.43
CA LYS A 93 5.34 15.01 22.66
C LYS A 93 5.79 13.96 21.65
N LYS A 94 4.90 13.06 21.22
CA LYS A 94 5.22 12.00 20.24
C LYS A 94 5.41 12.61 18.85
N LEU A 95 4.53 13.51 18.44
CA LEU A 95 4.65 14.22 17.17
C LEU A 95 5.92 15.08 17.12
N GLU A 96 6.27 15.77 18.22
CA GLU A 96 7.52 16.53 18.34
C GLU A 96 8.77 15.64 18.21
N LYS A 97 8.72 14.40 18.72
CA LYS A 97 9.79 13.40 18.54
C LYS A 97 9.89 12.86 17.11
N GLY A 98 8.96 13.20 16.23
CA GLY A 98 8.93 12.78 14.84
C GLY A 98 8.23 11.46 14.60
N TYR A 99 7.29 11.06 15.47
CA TYR A 99 6.39 9.95 15.19
C TYR A 99 5.58 10.23 13.92
N PRO A 100 5.16 9.18 13.19
CA PRO A 100 4.41 9.34 11.96
C PRO A 100 3.05 10.00 12.23
N ASP A 101 2.68 10.93 11.35
CA ASP A 101 1.49 11.77 11.46
C ASP A 101 0.52 11.62 10.26
N GLU A 102 0.82 10.71 9.34
CA GLU A 102 0.02 10.46 8.14
C GLU A 102 -1.26 9.66 8.45
N ASN A 103 -1.17 8.62 9.29
CA ASN A 103 -2.30 7.82 9.75
C ASN A 103 -1.95 7.09 11.06
N ILE A 104 -2.18 7.73 12.20
CA ILE A 104 -1.82 7.20 13.51
C ILE A 104 -3.02 7.22 14.46
N LEU A 105 -3.21 6.11 15.17
CA LEU A 105 -4.25 5.90 16.16
C LEU A 105 -3.65 5.94 17.56
N PHE A 106 -4.14 6.84 18.40
CA PHE A 106 -3.80 6.92 19.82
C PHE A 106 -4.97 6.47 20.68
N GLU A 107 -4.70 5.73 21.76
CA GLU A 107 -5.73 5.38 22.73
C GLU A 107 -5.21 5.25 24.17
N ASP A 108 -6.08 5.54 25.15
CA ASP A 108 -5.78 5.49 26.59
C ASP A 108 -6.77 4.59 27.37
N SER A 109 -7.34 3.58 26.70
CA SER A 109 -8.44 2.73 27.18
C SER A 109 -9.78 3.44 27.46
N GLN A 110 -9.86 4.76 27.40
CA GLN A 110 -11.08 5.55 27.61
C GLN A 110 -11.51 6.31 26.35
N THR A 111 -10.54 6.79 25.60
CA THR A 111 -10.65 7.61 24.40
C THR A 111 -9.75 7.04 23.32
N ALA A 112 -10.24 7.04 22.09
CA ALA A 112 -9.44 6.79 20.90
C ALA A 112 -9.42 8.05 20.03
N ILE A 113 -8.24 8.42 19.54
CA ILE A 113 -8.01 9.60 18.70
C ILE A 113 -7.29 9.15 17.43
N LEU A 114 -7.88 9.49 16.28
CA LEU A 114 -7.29 9.26 14.97
C LEU A 114 -6.70 10.55 14.43
N ILE A 115 -5.41 10.54 14.14
CA ILE A 115 -4.70 11.62 13.44
C ILE A 115 -4.37 11.16 12.03
N GLN A 116 -4.76 11.96 11.05
CA GLN A 116 -4.39 11.78 9.65
C GLN A 116 -3.95 13.12 9.06
N HIS A 117 -2.88 13.10 8.29
CA HIS A 117 -2.26 14.29 7.70
C HIS A 117 -2.00 15.39 8.73
N SER A 118 -1.39 15.03 9.86
CA SER A 118 -1.05 15.93 10.97
C SER A 118 -2.26 16.62 11.63
N ARG A 119 -3.48 16.12 11.41
CA ARG A 119 -4.72 16.68 11.99
C ARG A 119 -5.53 15.59 12.67
N GLU A 120 -6.08 15.93 13.82
CA GLU A 120 -7.10 15.12 14.48
C GLU A 120 -8.35 15.04 13.59
N GLN A 121 -8.71 13.83 13.17
CA GLN A 121 -9.89 13.57 12.36
C GLN A 121 -11.08 13.17 13.21
N LEU A 122 -10.84 12.30 14.19
CA LEU A 122 -11.87 11.71 15.04
C LEU A 122 -11.34 11.55 16.46
N ARG A 123 -12.21 11.83 17.43
CA ARG A 123 -12.02 11.52 18.84
C ARG A 123 -13.30 10.91 19.37
N VAL A 124 -13.20 9.69 19.91
CA VAL A 124 -14.37 8.91 20.33
C VAL A 124 -14.10 8.26 21.68
N SER A 125 -15.18 8.03 22.44
CA SER A 125 -15.07 7.23 23.66
C SER A 125 -14.97 5.75 23.30
N MET A 126 -14.10 5.02 23.99
CA MET A 126 -13.99 3.55 23.90
C MET A 126 -15.28 2.82 24.27
N ARG A 127 -16.20 3.49 24.98
CA ARG A 127 -17.53 2.95 25.35
C ARG A 127 -18.56 3.08 24.25
N ASP A 128 -18.39 4.02 23.31
CA ASP A 128 -19.30 4.18 22.19
C ASP A 128 -18.92 3.19 21.09
N SER A 129 -19.61 2.04 21.07
CA SER A 129 -19.30 0.97 20.11
C SER A 129 -19.47 1.40 18.66
N GLN A 130 -20.41 2.31 18.37
CA GLN A 130 -20.66 2.77 17.00
C GLN A 130 -19.59 3.76 16.55
N ALA A 131 -19.23 4.71 17.42
CA ALA A 131 -18.20 5.69 17.09
C ALA A 131 -16.82 5.03 16.99
N LEU A 132 -16.51 4.09 17.88
CA LEU A 132 -15.25 3.33 17.86
C LEU A 132 -15.13 2.45 16.60
N ASP A 133 -16.21 1.78 16.21
CA ASP A 133 -16.27 1.02 14.95
C ASP A 133 -15.93 1.92 13.74
N GLY A 134 -16.59 3.07 13.65
CA GLY A 134 -16.33 4.04 12.58
C GLY A 134 -14.89 4.57 12.58
N LEU A 135 -14.32 4.82 13.75
CA LEU A 135 -12.95 5.29 13.89
C LEU A 135 -11.93 4.23 13.42
N ILE A 136 -12.04 2.99 13.89
CA ILE A 136 -11.11 1.92 13.52
C ILE A 136 -11.25 1.58 12.02
N SER A 137 -12.47 1.59 11.48
CA SER A 137 -12.67 1.48 10.04
C SER A 137 -11.99 2.62 9.29
N THR A 138 -12.13 3.87 9.72
CA THR A 138 -11.46 5.01 9.06
C THR A 138 -9.93 4.88 9.10
N PHE A 139 -9.37 4.34 10.18
CA PHE A 139 -7.95 4.07 10.34
C PHE A 139 -7.44 2.98 9.40
N VAL A 140 -8.12 1.84 9.32
CA VAL A 140 -7.70 0.67 8.51
C VAL A 140 -8.03 0.84 7.02
N ASP A 141 -9.05 1.62 6.70
CA ASP A 141 -9.48 1.93 5.34
C ASP A 141 -8.65 3.05 4.71
N TYR A 142 -7.77 3.68 5.49
CA TYR A 142 -6.91 4.75 5.01
C TYR A 142 -6.07 4.27 3.83
N GLU A 143 -6.18 5.00 2.72
CA GLU A 143 -5.34 4.82 1.55
C GLU A 143 -4.52 6.09 1.36
N ARG A 144 -3.20 5.92 1.31
CA ARG A 144 -2.28 7.01 1.04
C ARG A 144 -2.64 7.71 -0.27
N PRO A 145 -2.68 9.05 -0.33
CA PRO A 145 -3.01 9.78 -1.55
C PRO A 145 -2.18 9.33 -2.76
N GLU A 146 -0.88 9.06 -2.56
CA GLU A 146 0.00 8.62 -3.64
C GLU A 146 -0.37 7.24 -4.19
N VAL A 147 -0.83 6.32 -3.33
CA VAL A 147 -1.29 4.98 -3.73
C VAL A 147 -2.60 5.07 -4.49
N ARG A 148 -3.54 5.90 -4.02
CA ARG A 148 -4.81 6.15 -4.69
C ARG A 148 -4.59 6.76 -6.08
N ASP A 149 -3.74 7.77 -6.16
CA ASP A 149 -3.43 8.48 -7.40
C ASP A 149 -2.72 7.52 -8.38
N PHE A 150 -1.80 6.69 -7.89
CA PHE A 150 -1.16 5.64 -8.68
C PHE A 150 -2.17 4.61 -9.22
N ARG A 151 -3.08 4.09 -8.37
CA ARG A 151 -4.13 3.15 -8.80
C ARG A 151 -5.06 3.78 -9.83
N SER A 152 -5.40 5.05 -9.65
CA SER A 152 -6.23 5.81 -10.60
C SER A 152 -5.51 5.97 -11.95
N ALA A 153 -4.21 6.27 -11.93
CA ALA A 153 -3.38 6.34 -13.14
C ALA A 153 -3.31 4.99 -13.85
N ILE A 154 -3.14 3.87 -13.13
CA ILE A 154 -3.18 2.52 -13.70
C ILE A 154 -4.53 2.21 -14.35
N ALA A 155 -5.64 2.54 -13.67
CA ALA A 155 -6.98 2.29 -14.20
C ALA A 155 -7.19 3.02 -15.53
N LYS A 156 -6.81 4.30 -15.59
CA LYS A 156 -6.89 5.10 -16.81
C LYS A 156 -5.96 4.57 -17.91
N PHE A 157 -4.72 4.23 -17.56
CA PHE A 157 -3.79 3.64 -18.52
C PHE A 157 -4.33 2.34 -19.11
N LYS A 158 -4.98 1.49 -18.30
CA LYS A 158 -5.61 0.25 -18.77
C LYS A 158 -6.75 0.50 -19.77
N GLU A 159 -7.49 1.59 -19.62
CA GLU A 159 -8.51 2.02 -20.60
C GLU A 159 -7.87 2.48 -21.92
N ASP A 160 -6.69 3.09 -21.86
CA ASP A 160 -5.96 3.60 -23.03
C ASP A 160 -5.19 2.49 -23.79
N ILE A 161 -4.78 1.41 -23.12
CA ILE A 161 -3.98 0.31 -23.71
C ILE A 161 -4.56 -0.20 -25.05
N PRO A 162 -5.86 -0.52 -25.18
CA PRO A 162 -6.42 -1.00 -26.45
C PRO A 162 -6.23 -0.02 -27.61
N HIS A 163 -6.38 1.28 -27.35
CA HIS A 163 -6.19 2.33 -28.35
C HIS A 163 -4.73 2.46 -28.77
N ILE A 164 -3.80 2.36 -27.81
CA ILE A 164 -2.35 2.39 -28.08
C ILE A 164 -1.94 1.17 -28.91
N ILE A 165 -2.40 -0.04 -28.54
CA ILE A 165 -2.12 -1.27 -29.29
C ILE A 165 -2.63 -1.15 -30.73
N GLU A 166 -3.85 -0.68 -30.92
CA GLU A 166 -4.42 -0.51 -32.26
C GLU A 166 -3.62 0.49 -33.10
N ALA A 167 -3.23 1.63 -32.51
CA ALA A 167 -2.40 2.62 -33.19
C ALA A 167 -1.02 2.04 -33.58
N LEU A 168 -0.37 1.29 -32.68
CA LEU A 168 0.91 0.63 -32.96
C LEU A 168 0.78 -0.41 -34.09
N ARG A 169 -0.28 -1.22 -34.07
CA ARG A 169 -0.57 -2.19 -35.14
C ARG A 169 -0.76 -1.52 -36.50
N GLN A 170 -1.47 -0.40 -36.54
CA GLN A 170 -1.67 0.39 -37.76
C GLN A 170 -0.34 0.96 -38.27
N ILE A 171 0.49 1.53 -37.40
CA ILE A 171 1.82 2.05 -37.76
C ILE A 171 2.68 0.93 -38.34
N ILE A 172 2.74 -0.23 -37.67
CA ILE A 172 3.49 -1.39 -38.14
C ILE A 172 3.00 -1.81 -39.53
N THR A 173 1.68 -1.96 -39.72
CA THR A 173 1.08 -2.34 -41.01
C THR A 173 1.43 -1.33 -42.11
N GLN A 174 1.44 -0.03 -41.80
CA GLN A 174 1.84 1.00 -42.75
C GLN A 174 3.34 0.90 -43.10
N GLN A 175 4.21 0.72 -42.10
CA GLN A 175 5.65 0.56 -42.32
C GLN A 175 5.96 -0.71 -43.12
N GLU A 176 5.20 -1.79 -42.94
CA GLU A 176 5.29 -2.99 -43.77
C GLU A 176 5.02 -2.71 -45.24
N ALA A 177 4.01 -1.90 -45.54
CA ALA A 177 3.63 -1.59 -46.90
C ALA A 177 4.65 -0.68 -47.60
N SER A 178 5.17 0.35 -46.91
CA SER A 178 5.93 1.43 -47.55
C SER A 178 7.43 1.47 -47.24
N ASN A 179 7.91 0.79 -46.19
CA ASN A 179 9.29 0.94 -45.71
C ASN A 179 10.12 -0.34 -45.91
N THR A 180 10.94 -0.35 -46.95
CA THR A 180 11.83 -1.49 -47.26
C THR A 180 12.86 -1.75 -46.18
N LYS A 181 13.44 -0.71 -45.58
CA LYS A 181 14.44 -0.85 -44.51
C LYS A 181 13.84 -1.50 -43.26
N PHE A 182 12.60 -1.16 -42.93
CA PHE A 182 11.86 -1.79 -41.84
C PHE A 182 11.67 -3.30 -42.08
N ARG A 183 11.18 -3.68 -43.28
CA ARG A 183 10.99 -5.08 -43.66
C ARG A 183 12.28 -5.90 -43.60
N GLU A 184 13.38 -5.35 -44.10
CA GLU A 184 14.69 -6.02 -44.05
C GLU A 184 15.12 -6.27 -42.60
N ARG A 185 15.04 -5.25 -41.73
CA ARG A 185 15.40 -5.37 -40.32
C ARG A 185 14.51 -6.36 -39.57
N ARG A 186 13.20 -6.33 -39.80
CA ARG A 186 12.26 -7.30 -39.25
C ARG A 186 12.57 -8.72 -39.71
N ASN A 187 12.86 -8.94 -40.99
CA ASN A 187 13.20 -10.28 -41.50
C ASN A 187 14.48 -10.82 -40.86
N SER A 188 15.49 -9.98 -40.68
CA SER A 188 16.69 -10.35 -39.93
C SER A 188 16.38 -10.72 -38.48
N PHE A 189 15.54 -9.94 -37.81
CA PHE A 189 15.12 -10.22 -36.44
C PHE A 189 14.30 -11.51 -36.33
N LEU A 190 13.38 -11.76 -37.28
CA LEU A 190 12.63 -13.01 -37.40
C LEU A 190 13.57 -14.22 -37.54
N ALA A 191 14.61 -14.12 -38.37
CA ALA A 191 15.59 -15.18 -38.54
C ALA A 191 16.34 -15.48 -37.23
N VAL A 192 16.74 -14.44 -36.48
CA VAL A 192 17.37 -14.58 -35.16
C VAL A 192 16.44 -15.25 -34.16
N CYS A 193 15.16 -14.86 -34.12
CA CYS A 193 14.16 -15.44 -33.22
C CYS A 193 13.90 -16.91 -33.56
N ARG A 194 13.79 -17.26 -34.85
CA ARG A 194 13.64 -18.66 -35.28
C ARG A 194 14.83 -19.53 -34.90
N GLN A 195 16.03 -18.96 -34.97
CA GLN A 195 17.25 -19.67 -34.60
C GLN A 195 17.41 -19.82 -33.07
N SER A 196 17.02 -18.80 -32.31
CA SER A 196 17.32 -18.72 -30.87
C SER A 196 16.18 -19.15 -29.97
N VAL A 197 14.93 -19.11 -30.45
CA VAL A 197 13.73 -19.32 -29.63
C VAL A 197 12.90 -20.49 -30.16
N ASN A 198 12.26 -20.34 -31.32
CA ASN A 198 11.43 -21.37 -31.93
C ASN A 198 11.34 -21.18 -33.46
N PRO A 199 11.69 -22.20 -34.28
CA PRO A 199 11.56 -22.14 -35.74
C PRO A 199 10.18 -21.78 -36.27
N GLU A 200 9.11 -22.04 -35.51
CA GLU A 200 7.71 -21.81 -35.91
C GLU A 200 7.24 -20.36 -35.76
N ILE A 201 8.07 -19.47 -35.19
CA ILE A 201 7.73 -18.04 -35.04
C ILE A 201 7.38 -17.43 -36.40
N GLU A 202 6.30 -16.66 -36.46
CA GLU A 202 5.81 -15.99 -37.65
C GLU A 202 6.01 -14.47 -37.58
N ILE A 203 5.75 -13.79 -38.70
CA ILE A 203 5.84 -12.32 -38.78
C ILE A 203 4.88 -11.65 -37.78
N PHE A 204 3.69 -12.25 -37.58
CA PHE A 204 2.72 -11.77 -36.61
C PHE A 204 3.31 -11.75 -35.18
N ASP A 205 4.01 -12.82 -34.78
CA ASP A 205 4.64 -12.88 -33.46
C ASP A 205 5.70 -11.80 -33.30
N ILE A 206 6.47 -11.49 -34.36
CA ILE A 206 7.45 -10.40 -34.33
C ILE A 206 6.78 -9.04 -34.12
N HIS A 207 5.61 -8.82 -34.71
CA HIS A 207 4.85 -7.59 -34.49
C HIS A 207 4.35 -7.51 -33.04
N GLU A 208 3.83 -8.60 -32.49
CA GLU A 208 3.38 -8.65 -31.09
C GLU A 208 4.55 -8.45 -30.12
N MET A 209 5.71 -9.06 -30.38
CA MET A 209 6.93 -8.85 -29.59
C MET A 209 7.38 -7.39 -29.61
N LEU A 210 7.33 -6.72 -30.78
CA LEU A 210 7.68 -5.31 -30.90
C LEU A 210 6.71 -4.42 -30.12
N ILE A 211 5.40 -4.68 -30.20
CA ILE A 211 4.38 -3.93 -29.45
C ILE A 211 4.58 -4.11 -27.95
N GLN A 212 4.76 -5.35 -27.48
CA GLN A 212 5.02 -5.64 -26.07
C GLN A 212 6.31 -4.97 -25.59
N HIS A 213 7.36 -4.98 -26.42
CA HIS A 213 8.62 -4.32 -26.10
C HIS A 213 8.45 -2.80 -25.92
N ILE A 214 7.80 -2.11 -26.87
CA ILE A 214 7.54 -0.67 -26.80
C ILE A 214 6.72 -0.32 -25.54
N LEU A 215 5.65 -1.07 -25.26
CA LEU A 215 4.78 -0.81 -24.11
C LEU A 215 5.49 -1.05 -22.78
N THR A 216 6.30 -2.11 -22.68
CA THR A 216 7.02 -2.42 -21.45
C THR A 216 8.20 -1.49 -21.22
N GLU A 217 8.92 -1.09 -22.26
CA GLU A 217 10.01 -0.11 -22.18
C GLU A 217 9.52 1.25 -21.64
N ASP A 218 8.39 1.74 -22.15
CA ASP A 218 7.80 3.00 -21.68
C ASP A 218 7.38 2.91 -20.20
N ILE A 219 6.85 1.76 -19.76
CA ILE A 219 6.50 1.51 -18.35
C ILE A 219 7.75 1.53 -17.47
N PHE A 220 8.78 0.75 -17.81
CA PHE A 220 10.00 0.65 -16.99
C PHE A 220 10.77 1.97 -16.93
N THR A 221 10.82 2.71 -18.04
CA THR A 221 11.56 3.98 -18.11
C THR A 221 10.85 5.10 -17.37
N ASN A 222 9.52 5.22 -17.52
CA ASN A 222 8.78 6.37 -16.99
C ASN A 222 8.16 6.13 -15.61
N ILE A 223 7.84 4.89 -15.25
CA ILE A 223 7.16 4.57 -13.98
C ILE A 223 8.16 4.12 -12.91
N PHE A 224 9.14 3.29 -13.27
CA PHE A 224 10.10 2.74 -12.31
C PHE A 224 11.42 3.54 -12.24
N HIS A 225 11.61 4.55 -13.10
CA HIS A 225 12.86 5.32 -13.24
C HIS A 225 14.12 4.42 -13.43
N GLU A 226 13.95 3.15 -13.78
CA GLU A 226 15.03 2.18 -13.98
C GLU A 226 15.54 2.23 -15.43
N SER A 227 16.07 3.39 -15.83
CA SER A 227 16.66 3.59 -17.16
C SER A 227 17.87 2.68 -17.47
N GLN A 228 18.41 2.00 -16.47
CA GLN A 228 19.54 1.08 -16.60
C GLN A 228 19.14 -0.33 -17.07
N PHE A 229 17.93 -0.82 -16.73
CA PHE A 229 17.53 -2.19 -17.03
C PHE A 229 17.50 -2.48 -18.54
N HIS A 230 17.02 -1.54 -19.35
CA HIS A 230 16.96 -1.68 -20.81
C HIS A 230 18.32 -1.47 -21.50
N ARG A 231 19.22 -0.66 -20.94
CA ARG A 231 20.56 -0.42 -21.52
C ARG A 231 21.49 -1.63 -21.37
N GLU A 232 21.26 -2.45 -20.36
CA GLU A 232 22.05 -3.65 -20.06
C GLU A 232 21.41 -4.93 -20.62
N ASN A 233 20.14 -4.89 -21.05
CA ASN A 233 19.46 -6.02 -21.65
C ASN A 233 19.80 -6.13 -23.15
N ASN A 234 20.55 -7.18 -23.50
CA ASN A 234 20.96 -7.45 -24.88
C ASN A 234 19.81 -7.67 -25.86
N ILE A 235 18.61 -8.02 -25.38
CA ILE A 235 17.40 -8.20 -26.21
C ILE A 235 16.64 -6.89 -26.38
N GLY A 236 16.72 -5.98 -25.41
CA GLY A 236 16.01 -4.70 -25.43
C GLY A 236 16.75 -3.58 -26.18
N ARG A 237 17.87 -3.87 -26.83
CA ARG A 237 18.74 -2.91 -27.53
C ARG A 237 18.69 -3.14 -29.04
#